data_AF-A0A7Y0GAJ5-F1
#
_entry.id   AF-A0A7Y0GAJ5-F1
#
_cell.length_a   1.000
_cell.length_b   1.000
_cell.length_c   1.000
_cell.angle_alpha   90.00
_cell.angle_beta   90.00
_cell.angle_gamma   90.00
#
_symmetry.space_group_name_H-M   'P 1'
#
loop_
_entity.id
_entity.type
_entity.pdbx_description
1 polymer ?
#
loop_
_entity_poly.entity_id
_entity_poly.type
_entity_poly.pdbx_seq_one_letter_code
_entity_poly.pdbx_strand_id
1 'polypeptide(L)'
;MRALRLILLALFAALAVPASAAPPATNGVLVDQELYRAVTERVRHGEGFYPATITEQRARSYPVRPALAVRPPTLAYALALLPSTPARTGALVLLLFATLVVLRRTLADRPAPDALATIALTLTGLFGAFFPGAAYLHEQWSVLLLLLSLCASRKPVLMVGLAFLAVLVRETALAWLAAMVLVALWRRDWRLAGLASGAIAAAGGLWLVHAHFAAAQVTAADVASPGWVRFQGLTLVIDALRRNLALYPLPGWLLLGVVAASLLAMLRWGEARERIAAVGSAGFIAALTVFGREDNGYWGFMIAPFVLWGVPLMVRSVAARLLMPTPDRA
;
A
#
# COMPACT_ATOMS: atom_id res chain seq x y z
N MET A 1 -0.02 -25.94 5.13
CA MET A 1 0.80 -25.74 3.90
C MET A 1 -0.01 -25.85 2.60
N ARG A 2 -0.94 -26.81 2.46
CA ARG A 2 -1.77 -26.98 1.24
C ARG A 2 -2.73 -25.80 1.00
N ALA A 3 -3.45 -25.32 2.02
CA ALA A 3 -4.40 -24.22 1.89
C ALA A 3 -3.76 -22.89 1.43
N LEU A 4 -2.62 -22.49 2.02
CA LEU A 4 -1.92 -21.26 1.61
C LEU A 4 -1.37 -21.35 0.18
N ARG A 5 -0.86 -22.53 -0.23
CA ARG A 5 -0.43 -22.75 -1.62
C ARG A 5 -1.61 -22.69 -2.59
N LEU A 6 -2.77 -23.22 -2.22
CA LEU A 6 -3.99 -23.17 -3.02
C LEU A 6 -4.53 -21.74 -3.15
N ILE A 7 -4.48 -20.94 -2.08
CA ILE A 7 -4.82 -19.52 -2.13
C ILE A 7 -3.87 -18.79 -3.08
N LEU A 8 -2.54 -18.98 -2.92
CA LEU A 8 -1.56 -18.35 -3.81
C LEU A 8 -1.73 -18.80 -5.27
N LEU A 9 -2.03 -20.08 -5.52
CA LEU A 9 -2.32 -20.61 -6.85
C LEU A 9 -3.61 -20.03 -7.43
N ALA A 10 -4.65 -19.84 -6.63
CA ALA A 10 -5.89 -19.18 -7.05
C ALA A 10 -5.66 -17.69 -7.38
N LEU A 11 -4.82 -17.01 -6.58
CA LEU A 11 -4.39 -15.64 -6.88
C LEU A 11 -3.58 -15.58 -8.18
N PHE A 12 -2.71 -16.57 -8.42
CA PHE A 12 -1.97 -16.71 -9.67
C PHE A 12 -2.84 -17.04 -10.88
N ALA A 13 -3.89 -17.85 -10.71
CA ALA A 13 -4.84 -18.16 -11.78
C ALA A 13 -5.68 -16.94 -12.17
N ALA A 14 -5.99 -16.05 -11.20
CA ALA A 14 -6.56 -14.75 -11.49
C ALA A 14 -5.61 -13.82 -12.29
N LEU A 15 -4.30 -14.14 -12.33
CA LEU A 15 -3.27 -13.50 -13.18
C LEU A 15 -3.20 -14.05 -14.61
N ALA A 16 -4.13 -14.90 -15.06
CA ALA A 16 -4.08 -15.49 -16.41
C ALA A 16 -5.10 -14.91 -17.42
N VAL A 17 -5.86 -13.86 -17.09
CA VAL A 17 -6.80 -13.22 -18.03
C VAL A 17 -6.06 -12.26 -18.96
N PRO A 18 -6.19 -12.37 -20.30
CA PRO A 18 -5.46 -11.52 -21.24
C PRO A 18 -5.94 -10.07 -21.16
N ALA A 19 -4.99 -9.14 -21.04
CA ALA A 19 -5.24 -7.70 -20.98
C ALA A 19 -5.12 -7.07 -22.37
N SER A 20 -6.26 -6.68 -22.93
CA SER A 20 -6.35 -5.75 -24.06
C SER A 20 -7.03 -4.48 -23.55
N ALA A 21 -6.26 -3.49 -23.12
CA ALA A 21 -6.82 -2.22 -22.69
C ALA A 21 -5.85 -1.07 -22.90
N ALA A 22 -6.39 0.03 -23.43
CA ALA A 22 -5.71 1.29 -23.61
C ALA A 22 -5.44 1.99 -22.27
N PRO A 23 -4.40 2.83 -22.16
CA PRO A 23 -4.08 3.53 -20.93
C PRO A 23 -5.14 4.62 -20.60
N PRO A 24 -5.67 4.68 -19.37
CA PRO A 24 -6.65 5.69 -18.97
C PRO A 24 -6.01 7.05 -18.66
N ALA A 25 -6.83 8.10 -18.80
CA ALA A 25 -6.46 9.51 -18.62
C ALA A 25 -6.14 9.87 -17.15
N THR A 26 -5.12 10.71 -16.97
CA THR A 26 -4.45 11.07 -15.71
C THR A 26 -5.20 12.08 -14.83
N ASN A 27 -6.42 12.46 -15.17
CA ASN A 27 -7.06 13.66 -14.61
C ASN A 27 -7.55 13.52 -13.14
N GLY A 28 -7.79 12.30 -12.64
CA GLY A 28 -8.40 12.12 -11.30
C GLY A 28 -7.51 12.49 -10.11
N VAL A 29 -6.20 12.24 -10.18
CA VAL A 29 -5.28 12.39 -9.03
C VAL A 29 -5.03 13.87 -8.68
N LEU A 30 -4.93 14.75 -9.68
CA LEU A 30 -4.70 16.18 -9.47
C LEU A 30 -5.90 16.85 -8.79
N VAL A 31 -7.12 16.41 -9.13
CA VAL A 31 -8.37 16.96 -8.54
C VAL A 31 -8.53 16.51 -7.09
N ASP A 32 -8.12 15.28 -6.76
CA ASP A 32 -8.15 14.75 -5.38
C ASP A 32 -7.21 15.53 -4.44
N GLN A 33 -6.01 15.92 -4.89
CA GLN A 33 -5.05 16.66 -4.08
C GLN A 33 -5.56 18.05 -3.66
N GLU A 34 -6.23 18.75 -4.57
CA GLU A 34 -6.80 20.06 -4.29
C GLU A 34 -7.94 19.98 -3.28
N LEU A 35 -8.81 18.97 -3.41
CA LEU A 35 -9.86 18.68 -2.43
C LEU A 35 -9.24 18.48 -1.02
N TYR A 36 -8.26 17.59 -0.89
CA TYR A 36 -7.65 17.30 0.41
C TYR A 36 -6.88 18.50 1.01
N ARG A 37 -6.26 19.33 0.15
CA ARG A 37 -5.64 20.59 0.57
C ARG A 37 -6.67 21.56 1.15
N ALA A 38 -7.80 21.75 0.47
CA ALA A 38 -8.85 22.66 0.93
C ALA A 38 -9.44 22.21 2.27
N VAL A 39 -9.72 20.91 2.42
CA VAL A 39 -10.19 20.32 3.68
C VAL A 39 -9.17 20.55 4.81
N THR A 40 -7.89 20.28 4.55
CA THR A 40 -6.82 20.46 5.54
C THR A 40 -6.72 21.92 6.00
N GLU A 41 -6.81 22.88 5.09
CA GLU A 41 -6.80 24.30 5.48
C GLU A 41 -8.01 24.68 6.33
N ARG A 42 -9.21 24.21 6.00
CA ARG A 42 -10.39 24.50 6.81
C ARG A 42 -10.28 23.91 8.22
N VAL A 43 -9.79 22.67 8.34
CA VAL A 43 -9.50 22.04 9.64
C VAL A 43 -8.44 22.82 10.42
N ARG A 44 -7.39 23.31 9.75
CA ARG A 44 -6.37 24.16 10.39
C ARG A 44 -6.93 25.46 10.93
N HIS A 45 -7.94 26.05 10.29
CA HIS A 45 -8.63 27.25 10.77
C HIS A 45 -9.71 26.96 11.83
N GLY A 46 -9.78 25.72 12.35
CA GLY A 46 -10.63 25.35 13.47
C GLY A 46 -11.96 24.71 13.09
N GLU A 47 -12.23 24.46 11.81
CA GLU A 47 -13.44 23.77 11.41
C GLU A 47 -13.37 22.26 11.71
N GLY A 48 -14.51 21.65 12.04
CA GLY A 48 -14.61 20.19 12.16
C GLY A 48 -14.33 19.48 10.82
N PHE A 49 -13.67 18.31 10.87
CA PHE A 49 -13.30 17.56 9.66
C PHE A 49 -14.49 17.21 8.76
N TYR A 50 -15.56 16.67 9.33
CA TYR A 50 -16.74 16.22 8.57
C TYR A 50 -17.46 17.37 7.84
N PRO A 51 -17.86 18.48 8.48
CA PRO A 51 -18.50 19.59 7.77
C PRO A 51 -17.60 20.21 6.69
N ALA A 52 -16.29 20.33 6.97
CA ALA A 52 -15.32 20.81 5.98
C ALA A 52 -15.27 19.89 4.76
N THR A 53 -15.08 18.58 4.99
CA THR A 53 -14.94 17.59 3.91
C THR A 53 -16.19 17.48 3.04
N ILE A 54 -17.35 17.38 3.66
CA ILE A 54 -18.63 17.21 2.95
C ILE A 54 -18.95 18.45 2.11
N THR A 55 -18.69 19.64 2.65
CA THR A 55 -18.86 20.89 1.91
C THR A 55 -17.92 20.97 0.70
N GLU A 56 -16.62 20.69 0.88
CA GLU A 56 -15.66 20.72 -0.23
C GLU A 56 -15.95 19.64 -1.30
N GLN A 57 -16.42 18.46 -0.88
CA GLN A 57 -16.80 17.38 -1.80
C GLN A 57 -18.04 17.79 -2.61
N ARG A 58 -19.10 18.32 -1.98
CA ARG A 58 -20.29 18.83 -2.67
C ARG A 58 -19.94 19.92 -3.68
N ALA A 59 -19.12 20.89 -3.26
CA ALA A 59 -18.72 22.01 -4.12
C ALA A 59 -17.99 21.57 -5.40
N ARG A 60 -17.35 20.38 -5.37
CA ARG A 60 -16.62 19.80 -6.50
C ARG A 60 -17.33 18.59 -7.13
N SER A 61 -18.60 18.36 -6.79
CA SER A 61 -19.39 17.22 -7.26
C SER A 61 -18.76 15.85 -6.97
N TYR A 62 -17.97 15.75 -5.90
CA TYR A 62 -17.46 14.49 -5.41
C TYR A 62 -18.53 13.72 -4.63
N PRO A 63 -18.50 12.37 -4.70
CA PRO A 63 -19.36 11.56 -3.87
C PRO A 63 -19.10 11.75 -2.37
N VAL A 64 -20.17 11.77 -1.59
CA VAL A 64 -20.13 11.77 -0.10
C VAL A 64 -20.82 10.53 0.50
N ARG A 65 -21.36 9.65 -0.36
CA ARG A 65 -22.06 8.41 0.00
C ARG A 65 -21.43 7.20 -0.70
N PRO A 66 -21.33 6.02 -0.07
CA PRO A 66 -21.47 5.77 1.37
C PRO A 66 -20.32 6.44 2.15
N ALA A 67 -20.23 6.26 3.47
CA ALA A 67 -19.15 6.83 4.28
C ALA A 67 -17.73 6.55 3.75
N LEU A 68 -17.53 5.46 3.00
CA LEU A 68 -16.28 5.11 2.32
C LEU A 68 -15.84 6.12 1.24
N ALA A 69 -16.75 6.98 0.76
CA ALA A 69 -16.41 8.09 -0.12
C ALA A 69 -15.73 9.26 0.62
N VAL A 70 -15.85 9.29 1.94
CA VAL A 70 -15.20 10.25 2.84
C VAL A 70 -13.92 9.59 3.37
N ARG A 71 -12.77 10.26 3.23
CA ARG A 71 -11.50 9.70 3.69
C ARG A 71 -11.40 9.73 5.22
N PRO A 72 -10.59 8.83 5.82
CA PRO A 72 -10.28 8.91 7.24
C PRO A 72 -9.74 10.29 7.65
N PRO A 73 -10.12 10.80 8.84
CA PRO A 73 -9.76 12.15 9.28
C PRO A 73 -8.30 12.32 9.69
N THR A 74 -7.60 11.21 9.97
CA THR A 74 -6.30 11.22 10.64
C THR A 74 -5.26 12.06 9.91
N LEU A 75 -5.18 11.94 8.57
CA LEU A 75 -4.20 12.71 7.82
C LEU A 75 -4.53 14.20 7.80
N ALA A 76 -5.79 14.57 7.60
CA ALA A 76 -6.19 15.98 7.59
C ALA A 76 -5.85 16.68 8.91
N TYR A 77 -6.13 16.03 10.05
CA TYR A 77 -5.75 16.55 11.36
C TYR A 77 -4.22 16.62 11.54
N ALA A 78 -3.48 15.59 11.12
CA ALA A 78 -2.01 15.60 11.21
C ALA A 78 -1.39 16.73 10.37
N LEU A 79 -1.88 16.95 9.14
CA LEU A 79 -1.38 18.00 8.26
C LEU A 79 -1.82 19.39 8.70
N ALA A 80 -2.95 19.52 9.40
CA ALA A 80 -3.41 20.79 9.97
C ALA A 80 -2.47 21.32 11.06
N LEU A 81 -1.66 20.46 11.70
CA LEU A 81 -0.61 20.88 12.64
C LEU A 81 0.54 21.62 11.96
N LEU A 82 0.66 21.51 10.63
CA LEU A 82 1.73 22.12 9.85
C LEU A 82 1.22 23.39 9.14
N PRO A 83 1.95 24.51 9.24
CA PRO A 83 1.43 25.83 8.88
C PRO A 83 1.30 26.07 7.37
N SER A 84 1.96 25.26 6.53
CA SER A 84 2.03 25.52 5.09
C SER A 84 2.27 24.25 4.27
N THR A 85 1.97 24.30 2.96
CA THR A 85 2.28 23.21 2.03
C THR A 85 3.78 22.84 2.04
N PRO A 86 4.74 23.79 2.01
CA PRO A 86 6.16 23.45 2.14
C PRO A 86 6.50 22.69 3.42
N ALA A 87 5.91 23.06 4.57
CA ALA A 87 6.14 22.34 5.82
C ALA A 87 5.60 20.90 5.76
N ARG A 88 4.42 20.70 5.17
CA ARG A 88 3.81 19.37 4.95
C ARG A 88 4.65 18.50 4.02
N THR A 89 5.10 19.05 2.90
CA THR A 89 6.01 18.36 1.96
C THR A 89 7.34 18.05 2.63
N GLY A 90 7.92 18.99 3.38
CA GLY A 90 9.15 18.78 4.14
C GLY A 90 9.03 17.63 5.15
N ALA A 91 7.89 17.54 5.86
CA ALA A 91 7.61 16.45 6.78
C ALA A 91 7.50 15.09 6.06
N LEU A 92 6.82 15.02 4.90
CA LEU A 92 6.74 13.81 4.09
C LEU A 92 8.12 13.35 3.61
N VAL A 93 8.92 14.28 3.08
CA VAL A 93 10.28 14.02 2.59
C VAL A 93 11.20 13.58 3.73
N LEU A 94 11.11 14.22 4.90
CA LEU A 94 11.85 13.82 6.09
C LEU A 94 11.48 12.40 6.53
N LEU A 95 10.18 12.07 6.56
CA LEU A 95 9.70 10.72 6.88
C LEU A 95 10.23 9.70 5.86
N LEU A 96 10.25 10.03 4.57
CA LEU A 96 10.81 9.19 3.52
C LEU A 96 12.30 8.90 3.78
N PHE A 97 13.12 9.93 4.00
CA PHE A 97 14.54 9.73 4.28
C PHE A 97 14.80 8.96 5.58
N ALA A 98 14.06 9.28 6.65
CA ALA A 98 14.14 8.54 7.91
C ALA A 98 13.80 7.06 7.71
N THR A 99 12.77 6.77 6.91
CA THR A 99 12.36 5.40 6.57
C THR A 99 13.43 4.66 5.78
N LEU A 100 14.09 5.31 4.82
CA LEU A 100 15.20 4.72 4.06
C LEU A 100 16.41 4.42 4.95
N VAL A 101 16.73 5.32 5.90
CA VAL A 101 17.79 5.09 6.89
C VAL A 101 17.45 3.89 7.78
N VAL A 102 16.21 3.81 8.25
CA VAL A 102 15.73 2.67 9.05
C VAL A 102 15.80 1.37 8.25
N LEU A 103 15.31 1.37 7.00
CA LEU A 103 15.40 0.22 6.10
C LEU A 103 16.86 -0.23 5.91
N ARG A 104 17.78 0.70 5.63
CA ARG A 104 19.21 0.40 5.47
C ARG A 104 19.81 -0.23 6.73
N ARG A 105 19.39 0.22 7.92
CA ARG A 105 19.81 -0.37 9.21
C ARG A 105 19.21 -1.76 9.40
N THR A 106 17.94 -1.98 9.05
CA THR A 106 17.30 -3.31 9.12
C THR A 106 17.94 -4.32 8.17
N LEU A 107 18.57 -3.86 7.09
CA LEU A 107 19.29 -4.68 6.12
C LEU A 107 20.80 -4.79 6.42
N ALA A 108 21.28 -4.32 7.58
CA ALA A 108 22.71 -4.32 7.90
C ALA A 108 23.33 -5.73 7.96
N ASP A 109 22.54 -6.73 8.32
CA ASP A 109 22.97 -8.14 8.37
C ASP A 109 23.08 -8.79 6.97
N ARG A 110 22.75 -8.06 5.90
CA ARG A 110 22.77 -8.58 4.52
C ARG A 110 24.06 -8.17 3.78
N PRO A 111 24.47 -8.96 2.77
CA PRO A 111 25.48 -8.52 1.82
C PRO A 111 25.13 -7.15 1.23
N ALA A 112 26.12 -6.27 1.08
CA ALA A 112 25.90 -4.92 0.59
C ALA A 112 25.15 -4.84 -0.76
N PRO A 113 25.45 -5.70 -1.77
CA PRO A 113 24.70 -5.69 -3.02
C PRO A 113 23.20 -5.97 -2.84
N ASP A 114 22.84 -6.95 -2.00
CA ASP A 114 21.44 -7.28 -1.71
C ASP A 114 20.70 -6.13 -1.02
N ALA A 115 21.36 -5.49 -0.05
CA ALA A 115 20.81 -4.38 0.69
C ALA A 115 20.58 -3.16 -0.21
N LEU A 116 21.58 -2.81 -1.04
CA LEU A 116 21.49 -1.71 -1.99
C LEU A 116 20.43 -1.97 -3.06
N ALA A 117 20.36 -3.19 -3.61
CA ALA A 117 19.33 -3.56 -4.58
C ALA A 117 17.92 -3.48 -3.98
N THR A 118 17.73 -3.92 -2.73
CA THR A 118 16.44 -3.81 -2.02
C THR A 118 16.04 -2.33 -1.88
N ILE A 119 16.96 -1.46 -1.46
CA ILE A 119 16.70 -0.02 -1.31
C ILE A 119 16.38 0.63 -2.66
N ALA A 120 17.16 0.34 -3.70
CA ALA A 120 16.94 0.87 -5.04
C ALA A 120 15.57 0.48 -5.59
N LEU A 121 15.18 -0.79 -5.46
CA LEU A 121 13.86 -1.29 -5.88
C LEU A 121 12.72 -0.76 -5.01
N THR A 122 12.98 -0.41 -3.75
CA THR A 122 11.99 0.25 -2.89
C THR A 122 11.75 1.69 -3.37
N LEU A 123 12.83 2.40 -3.73
CA LEU A 123 12.78 3.78 -4.21
C LEU A 123 11.96 3.93 -5.50
N THR A 124 11.97 2.94 -6.40
CA THR A 124 11.13 2.99 -7.61
C THR A 124 9.64 3.04 -7.28
N GLY A 125 9.22 2.48 -6.14
CA GLY A 125 7.85 2.54 -5.66
C GLY A 125 7.50 3.77 -4.81
N LEU A 126 8.51 4.53 -4.35
CA LEU A 126 8.33 5.69 -3.47
C LEU A 126 8.44 7.03 -4.19
N PHE A 127 8.72 7.02 -5.50
CA PHE A 127 8.95 8.25 -6.26
C PHE A 127 7.74 9.20 -6.28
N GLY A 128 6.52 8.69 -6.06
CA GLY A 128 5.30 9.48 -5.95
C GLY A 128 5.33 10.52 -4.83
N ALA A 129 6.19 10.33 -3.82
CA ALA A 129 6.39 11.29 -2.73
C ALA A 129 6.99 12.63 -3.21
N PHE A 130 7.60 12.66 -4.40
CA PHE A 130 8.19 13.86 -4.98
C PHE A 130 7.23 14.60 -5.93
N PHE A 131 6.02 14.08 -6.16
CA PHE A 131 5.05 14.78 -6.99
C PHE A 131 4.52 16.04 -6.32
N PRO A 132 4.20 17.10 -7.09
CA PRO A 132 3.44 18.23 -6.58
C PRO A 132 2.17 17.74 -5.87
N GLY A 133 1.90 18.28 -4.67
CA GLY A 133 0.74 17.90 -3.86
C GLY A 133 0.81 16.51 -3.20
N ALA A 134 1.91 15.76 -3.31
CA ALA A 134 2.06 14.43 -2.73
C ALA A 134 1.79 14.38 -1.21
N ALA A 135 2.08 15.48 -0.50
CA ALA A 135 1.79 15.61 0.92
C ALA A 135 0.31 15.46 1.28
N TYR A 136 -0.62 15.65 0.34
CA TYR A 136 -2.06 15.49 0.56
C TYR A 136 -2.58 14.12 0.12
N LEU A 137 -1.74 13.27 -0.47
CA LEU A 137 -2.11 11.92 -0.85
C LEU A 137 -1.90 10.95 0.31
N HIS A 138 -2.98 10.26 0.70
CA HIS A 138 -3.00 9.37 1.86
C HIS A 138 -2.07 8.16 1.68
N GLU A 139 -1.94 7.68 0.44
CA GLU A 139 -1.09 6.57 0.06
C GLU A 139 0.38 6.84 0.39
N GLN A 140 0.86 8.08 0.20
CA GLN A 140 2.27 8.42 0.37
C GLN A 140 2.68 8.33 1.84
N TRP A 141 1.83 8.79 2.76
CA TRP A 141 2.05 8.65 4.20
C TRP A 141 1.86 7.20 4.66
N SER A 142 0.77 6.57 4.20
CA SER A 142 0.43 5.20 4.59
C SER A 142 1.50 4.21 4.16
N VAL A 143 2.08 4.34 2.97
CA VAL A 143 3.09 3.39 2.47
C VAL A 143 4.41 3.52 3.23
N LEU A 144 4.80 4.72 3.64
CA LEU A 144 5.97 4.93 4.49
C LEU A 144 5.78 4.35 5.89
N LEU A 145 4.58 4.50 6.47
CA LEU A 145 4.22 3.87 7.74
C LEU A 145 4.24 2.33 7.66
N LEU A 146 3.75 1.76 6.55
CA LEU A 146 3.84 0.32 6.29
C LEU A 146 5.28 -0.14 6.11
N LEU A 147 6.12 0.64 5.43
CA LEU A 147 7.54 0.32 5.28
C LEU A 147 8.27 0.32 6.63
N LEU A 148 8.04 1.34 7.46
CA LEU A 148 8.55 1.39 8.84
C LEU A 148 8.01 0.22 9.68
N SER A 149 6.74 -0.13 9.51
CA SER A 149 6.12 -1.29 10.16
C SER A 149 6.88 -2.58 9.84
N LEU A 150 7.15 -2.86 8.56
CA LEU A 150 7.92 -4.04 8.15
C LEU A 150 9.37 -4.00 8.66
N CYS A 151 9.99 -2.82 8.72
CA CYS A 151 11.31 -2.65 9.31
C CYS A 151 11.31 -2.98 10.82
N ALA A 152 10.18 -2.77 11.50
CA ALA A 152 9.96 -3.12 12.90
C ALA A 152 9.55 -4.59 13.11
N SER A 153 9.74 -5.49 12.13
CA SER A 153 9.34 -6.90 12.21
C SER A 153 9.85 -7.72 13.40
N ARG A 154 10.92 -7.27 14.07
CA ARG A 154 11.44 -7.87 15.32
C ARG A 154 10.76 -7.32 16.60
N LYS A 155 9.91 -6.29 16.48
CA LYS A 155 9.20 -5.60 17.57
C LYS A 155 7.69 -5.60 17.26
N PRO A 156 6.95 -6.70 17.56
CA PRO A 156 5.61 -6.92 17.05
C PRO A 156 4.60 -5.83 17.44
N VAL A 157 4.71 -5.25 18.64
CA VAL A 157 3.86 -4.14 19.08
C VAL A 157 4.08 -2.90 18.20
N LEU A 158 5.33 -2.52 17.95
CA LEU A 158 5.66 -1.38 17.10
C LEU A 158 5.27 -1.63 15.64
N MET A 159 5.53 -2.84 15.12
CA MET A 159 5.12 -3.23 13.77
C MET A 159 3.60 -3.07 13.59
N VAL A 160 2.80 -3.68 14.49
CA VAL A 160 1.34 -3.60 14.41
C VAL A 160 0.84 -2.19 14.63
N GLY A 161 1.42 -1.43 15.57
CA GLY A 161 1.06 -0.04 15.83
C GLY A 161 1.28 0.87 14.62
N LEU A 162 2.40 0.72 13.90
CA LEU A 162 2.68 1.47 12.68
C LEU A 162 1.74 1.08 11.53
N ALA A 163 1.43 -0.21 11.37
CA ALA A 163 0.47 -0.65 10.37
C ALA A 163 -0.96 -0.19 10.71
N PHE A 164 -1.33 -0.18 11.98
CA PHE A 164 -2.60 0.37 12.44
C PHE A 164 -2.69 1.87 12.14
N LEU A 165 -1.65 2.65 12.43
CA LEU A 165 -1.59 4.06 12.07
C LEU A 165 -1.71 4.26 10.55
N ALA A 166 -1.09 3.39 9.75
CA ALA A 166 -1.25 3.39 8.30
C ALA A 166 -2.73 3.18 7.89
N VAL A 167 -3.46 2.28 8.57
CA VAL A 167 -4.91 2.09 8.34
C VAL A 167 -5.73 3.32 8.69
N LEU A 168 -5.38 4.01 9.79
CA LEU A 168 -6.07 5.25 10.17
C LEU A 168 -5.81 6.39 9.18
N VAL A 169 -4.66 6.41 8.53
CA VAL A 169 -4.36 7.33 7.43
C VAL A 169 -5.07 6.89 6.15
N ARG A 170 -5.06 5.59 5.85
CA ARG A 170 -5.62 5.03 4.62
C ARG A 170 -6.20 3.64 4.86
N GLU A 171 -7.51 3.52 4.68
CA GLU A 171 -8.28 2.31 4.93
C GLU A 171 -7.81 1.10 4.10
N THR A 172 -7.28 1.32 2.89
CA THR A 172 -6.75 0.25 2.04
C THR A 172 -5.48 -0.40 2.61
N ALA A 173 -4.83 0.22 3.61
CA ALA A 173 -3.73 -0.40 4.35
C ALA A 173 -4.20 -1.59 5.20
N LEU A 174 -5.51 -1.80 5.40
CA LEU A 174 -6.07 -2.90 6.19
C LEU A 174 -5.62 -4.27 5.65
N ALA A 175 -5.41 -4.36 4.33
CA ALA A 175 -4.86 -5.54 3.67
C ALA A 175 -3.51 -5.99 4.27
N TRP A 176 -2.71 -5.06 4.80
CA TRP A 176 -1.42 -5.35 5.40
C TRP A 176 -1.53 -5.91 6.82
N LEU A 177 -2.49 -5.42 7.62
CA LEU A 177 -2.81 -6.06 8.91
C LEU A 177 -3.37 -7.47 8.69
N ALA A 178 -4.22 -7.66 7.69
CA ALA A 178 -4.70 -9.00 7.31
C ALA A 178 -3.54 -9.91 6.89
N ALA A 179 -2.57 -9.41 6.13
CA ALA A 179 -1.37 -10.15 5.77
C ALA A 179 -0.53 -10.56 6.99
N MET A 180 -0.40 -9.66 7.99
CA MET A 180 0.25 -10.00 9.26
C MET A 180 -0.47 -11.14 9.97
N VAL A 181 -1.81 -11.09 10.07
CA VAL A 181 -2.60 -12.19 10.65
C VAL A 181 -2.35 -13.49 9.90
N LEU A 182 -2.46 -13.49 8.56
CA LEU A 182 -2.28 -14.70 7.74
C LEU A 182 -0.87 -15.31 7.92
N VAL A 183 0.17 -14.49 7.88
CA VAL A 183 1.56 -14.95 8.07
C VAL A 183 1.80 -15.41 9.50
N ALA A 184 1.24 -14.71 10.49
CA ALA A 184 1.35 -15.07 11.90
C ALA A 184 0.69 -16.43 12.18
N LEU A 185 -0.53 -16.65 11.68
CA LEU A 185 -1.23 -17.94 11.76
C LEU A 185 -0.44 -19.04 11.04
N TRP A 186 0.09 -18.76 9.85
CA TRP A 186 0.93 -19.72 9.11
C TRP A 186 2.17 -20.13 9.92
N ARG A 187 2.77 -19.20 10.66
CA ARG A 187 3.96 -19.44 11.48
C ARG A 187 3.66 -19.83 12.93
N ARG A 188 2.37 -19.94 13.30
CA ARG A 188 1.92 -20.15 14.70
C ARG A 188 2.44 -19.08 15.67
N ASP A 189 2.64 -17.86 15.19
CA ASP A 189 2.96 -16.69 16.02
C ASP A 189 1.66 -16.09 16.57
N TRP A 190 1.13 -16.70 17.63
CA TRP A 190 -0.13 -16.29 18.23
C TRP A 190 -0.10 -14.87 18.80
N ARG A 191 1.08 -14.39 19.22
CA ARG A 191 1.25 -13.03 19.71
C ARG A 191 1.02 -12.02 18.59
N LEU A 192 1.68 -12.20 17.45
CA LEU A 192 1.46 -11.32 16.30
C LEU A 192 0.04 -11.44 15.76
N ALA A 193 -0.52 -12.66 15.69
CA ALA A 193 -1.88 -12.88 15.23
C ALA A 193 -2.90 -12.14 16.12
N GLY A 194 -2.75 -12.24 17.44
CA GLY A 194 -3.61 -11.55 18.40
C GLY A 194 -3.50 -10.03 18.30
N LEU A 195 -2.28 -9.48 18.26
CA LEU A 195 -2.06 -8.03 18.11
C LEU A 195 -2.66 -7.49 16.81
N ALA A 196 -2.38 -8.13 15.67
CA ALA A 196 -2.87 -7.69 14.38
C ALA A 196 -4.40 -7.83 14.25
N SER A 197 -4.99 -8.91 14.81
CA SER A 197 -6.45 -9.08 14.85
C SER A 197 -7.12 -8.03 15.74
N GLY A 198 -6.53 -7.74 16.90
CA GLY A 198 -6.99 -6.66 17.77
C GLY A 198 -6.92 -5.29 17.10
N ALA A 199 -5.86 -5.00 16.36
CA ALA A 199 -5.74 -3.77 15.57
C ALA A 199 -6.79 -3.68 14.45
N ILE A 200 -7.11 -4.80 13.79
CA ILE A 200 -8.20 -4.87 12.80
C ILE A 200 -9.55 -4.57 13.45
N ALA A 201 -9.84 -5.18 14.60
CA ALA A 201 -11.08 -4.94 15.33
C ALA A 201 -11.21 -3.48 15.79
N ALA A 202 -10.12 -2.90 16.32
CA ALA A 202 -10.07 -1.49 16.70
C ALA A 202 -10.27 -0.56 15.49
N ALA A 203 -9.65 -0.86 14.35
CA ALA A 203 -9.83 -0.09 13.11
C ALA A 203 -11.29 -0.17 12.63
N GLY A 204 -11.91 -1.35 12.70
CA GLY A 204 -13.32 -1.54 12.39
C GLY A 204 -14.23 -0.71 13.30
N GLY A 205 -13.98 -0.70 14.61
CA GLY A 205 -14.71 0.13 15.56
C GLY A 205 -14.60 1.63 15.26
N LEU A 206 -13.37 2.12 15.01
CA LEU A 206 -13.14 3.51 14.61
C LEU A 206 -13.79 3.85 13.27
N TRP A 207 -13.83 2.89 12.34
CA TRP A 207 -14.51 3.07 11.06
C TRP A 207 -16.03 3.21 11.21
N LEU A 208 -16.65 2.48 12.15
CA LEU A 208 -18.07 2.65 12.47
C LEU A 208 -18.34 4.04 13.05
N VAL A 209 -17.47 4.53 13.94
CA VAL A 209 -17.55 5.90 14.46
C VAL A 209 -17.40 6.92 13.33
N HIS A 210 -16.43 6.72 12.44
CA HIS A 210 -16.25 7.57 11.26
C HIS A 210 -17.50 7.59 10.37
N ALA A 211 -18.07 6.41 10.09
CA ALA A 211 -19.26 6.28 9.28
C ALA A 211 -20.48 6.96 9.91
N HIS A 212 -20.63 6.90 11.24
CA HIS A 212 -21.68 7.60 11.96
C HIS A 212 -21.60 9.11 11.76
N PHE A 213 -20.42 9.71 11.98
CA PHE A 213 -20.24 11.16 11.80
C PHE A 213 -20.35 11.61 10.34
N ALA A 214 -19.85 10.82 9.39
CA ALA A 214 -20.02 11.10 7.97
C ALA A 214 -21.50 11.05 7.56
N ALA A 215 -22.23 10.01 7.99
CA ALA A 215 -23.64 9.85 7.67
C ALA A 215 -24.52 10.98 8.25
N ALA A 216 -24.16 11.52 9.41
CA ALA A 216 -24.87 12.65 10.02
C ALA A 216 -24.83 13.94 9.19
N GLN A 217 -23.89 14.07 8.24
CA GLN A 217 -23.73 15.27 7.39
C GLN A 217 -24.38 15.14 6.01
N VAL A 218 -24.88 13.95 5.67
CA VAL A 218 -25.27 13.56 4.31
C VAL A 218 -26.79 13.56 4.15
N THR A 219 -27.25 13.92 2.95
CA THR A 219 -28.65 13.98 2.55
C THR A 219 -28.94 12.98 1.41
N ALA A 220 -30.21 12.82 1.05
CA ALA A 220 -30.61 11.97 -0.09
C ALA A 220 -30.24 12.58 -1.45
N ALA A 221 -30.07 13.90 -1.54
CA ALA A 221 -29.71 14.62 -2.78
C ALA A 221 -28.21 14.51 -3.11
N ASP A 222 -27.40 14.00 -2.17
CA ASP A 222 -25.96 13.93 -2.32
C ASP A 222 -25.50 12.85 -3.30
N VAL A 223 -24.42 13.16 -4.02
CA VAL A 223 -23.81 12.26 -5.00
C VAL A 223 -23.37 10.97 -4.32
N ALA A 224 -23.86 9.85 -4.84
CA ALA A 224 -23.44 8.51 -4.46
C ALA A 224 -22.23 8.05 -5.27
N SER A 225 -21.27 7.46 -4.58
CA SER A 225 -20.06 6.92 -5.17
C SER A 225 -20.43 5.67 -5.96
N PRO A 226 -19.96 5.55 -7.21
CA PRO A 226 -20.07 4.29 -7.93
C PRO A 226 -19.42 3.17 -7.11
N GLY A 227 -20.05 2.00 -7.09
CA GLY A 227 -19.47 0.83 -6.45
C GLY A 227 -18.07 0.52 -6.97
N TRP A 228 -17.18 0.10 -6.06
CA TRP A 228 -15.79 -0.24 -6.40
C TRP A 228 -15.64 -1.63 -7.01
N VAL A 229 -16.64 -2.50 -6.87
CA VAL A 229 -16.62 -3.84 -7.48
C VAL A 229 -16.68 -3.69 -9.00
N ARG A 230 -15.53 -3.85 -9.64
CA ARG A 230 -15.30 -3.75 -11.07
C ARG A 230 -14.25 -4.80 -11.43
N PHE A 231 -14.65 -5.80 -12.22
CA PHE A 231 -13.78 -6.89 -12.64
C PHE A 231 -12.82 -6.44 -13.74
N GLN A 232 -11.91 -5.51 -13.41
CA GLN A 232 -10.89 -5.01 -14.34
C GLN A 232 -9.83 -6.06 -14.68
N GLY A 233 -9.75 -7.14 -13.90
CA GLY A 233 -8.76 -8.19 -14.09
C GLY A 233 -7.34 -7.63 -14.00
N LEU A 234 -6.48 -8.06 -14.90
CA LEU A 234 -5.07 -7.67 -14.88
C LEU A 234 -4.75 -6.35 -15.54
N THR A 235 -5.70 -5.78 -16.27
CA THR A 235 -5.54 -4.47 -16.88
C THR A 235 -5.21 -3.43 -15.82
N LEU A 236 -6.02 -3.35 -14.75
CA LEU A 236 -5.79 -2.40 -13.66
C LEU A 236 -4.51 -2.72 -12.88
N VAL A 237 -4.18 -4.01 -12.71
CA VAL A 237 -2.93 -4.44 -12.06
C VAL A 237 -1.71 -3.98 -12.85
N ILE A 238 -1.69 -4.21 -14.16
CA ILE A 238 -0.59 -3.81 -15.05
C ILE A 238 -0.46 -2.29 -15.07
N ASP A 239 -1.57 -1.57 -15.20
CA ASP A 239 -1.60 -0.11 -15.17
C ASP A 239 -1.04 0.42 -13.84
N ALA A 240 -1.53 -0.09 -12.71
CA ALA A 240 -1.06 0.29 -11.39
C ALA A 240 0.44 -0.01 -11.22
N LEU A 241 0.92 -1.19 -11.59
CA LEU A 241 2.34 -1.53 -11.47
C LEU A 241 3.23 -0.64 -12.37
N ARG A 242 2.84 -0.40 -13.63
CA ARG A 242 3.61 0.46 -14.55
C ARG A 242 3.71 1.89 -14.02
N ARG A 243 2.57 2.47 -13.60
CA ARG A 243 2.50 3.83 -13.10
C ARG A 243 3.32 4.01 -11.83
N ASN A 244 3.23 3.06 -10.90
CA ASN A 244 3.79 3.23 -9.56
C ASN A 244 5.20 2.65 -9.38
N LEU A 245 5.72 1.86 -10.34
CA LEU A 245 7.13 1.44 -10.37
C LEU A 245 7.97 2.24 -11.38
N ALA A 246 7.36 3.18 -12.11
CA ALA A 246 7.95 3.89 -13.25
C ALA A 246 8.49 2.94 -14.35
N LEU A 247 7.82 1.79 -14.56
CA LEU A 247 8.20 0.75 -15.52
C LEU A 247 7.31 0.75 -16.78
N TYR A 248 6.93 1.93 -17.27
CA TYR A 248 6.10 2.09 -18.48
C TYR A 248 6.56 1.30 -19.72
N PRO A 249 7.85 1.21 -20.07
CA PRO A 249 8.27 0.50 -21.28
C PRO A 249 8.17 -1.02 -21.16
N LEU A 250 7.97 -1.58 -19.95
CA LEU A 250 7.99 -3.02 -19.76
C LEU A 250 6.68 -3.67 -20.28
N PRO A 251 6.75 -4.72 -21.11
CA PRO A 251 5.57 -5.48 -21.52
C PRO A 251 4.82 -6.03 -20.29
N GLY A 252 3.48 -5.97 -20.30
CA GLY A 252 2.66 -6.29 -19.12
C GLY A 252 2.88 -7.72 -18.62
N TRP A 253 3.04 -8.70 -19.53
CA TRP A 253 3.33 -10.08 -19.17
C TRP A 253 4.68 -10.24 -18.47
N LEU A 254 5.71 -9.48 -18.88
CA LEU A 254 7.03 -9.51 -18.27
C LEU A 254 6.98 -8.87 -16.88
N LEU A 255 6.25 -7.77 -16.74
CA LEU A 255 6.01 -7.11 -15.46
C LEU A 255 5.35 -8.06 -14.46
N LEU A 256 4.27 -8.72 -14.87
CA LEU A 256 3.57 -9.71 -14.05
C LEU A 256 4.49 -10.89 -13.70
N GLY A 257 5.28 -11.39 -14.66
CA GLY A 257 6.24 -12.47 -14.43
C GLY A 257 7.32 -12.12 -13.40
N VAL A 258 7.90 -10.91 -13.49
CA VAL A 258 8.90 -10.42 -12.53
C VAL A 258 8.30 -10.24 -11.15
N VAL A 259 7.11 -9.63 -11.05
CA VAL A 259 6.42 -9.45 -9.75
C VAL A 259 6.07 -10.80 -9.14
N ALA A 260 5.49 -11.72 -9.92
CA ALA A 260 5.21 -13.09 -9.51
C ALA A 260 6.44 -13.81 -8.95
N ALA A 261 7.54 -13.79 -9.71
CA ALA A 261 8.80 -14.42 -9.30
C ALA A 261 9.34 -13.80 -8.00
N SER A 262 9.26 -12.47 -7.88
CA SER A 262 9.65 -11.74 -6.68
C SER A 262 8.82 -12.17 -5.46
N LEU A 263 7.49 -12.17 -5.55
CA LEU A 263 6.61 -12.58 -4.45
C LEU A 263 6.88 -14.04 -4.03
N LEU A 264 7.10 -14.94 -4.99
CA LEU A 264 7.46 -16.34 -4.71
C LEU A 264 8.83 -16.45 -4.02
N ALA A 265 9.82 -15.68 -4.47
CA ALA A 265 11.14 -15.63 -3.84
C ALA A 265 11.06 -15.12 -2.39
N MET A 266 10.24 -14.11 -2.12
CA MET A 266 9.98 -13.60 -0.77
C MET A 266 9.32 -14.64 0.13
N LEU A 267 8.35 -15.40 -0.39
CA LEU A 267 7.71 -16.49 0.37
C LEU A 267 8.66 -17.65 0.65
N ARG A 268 9.54 -17.97 -0.31
CA ARG A 268 10.44 -19.13 -0.23
C ARG A 268 11.70 -18.86 0.58
N TRP A 269 12.35 -17.73 0.36
CA TRP A 269 13.68 -17.40 0.89
C TRP A 269 13.68 -16.18 1.82
N GLY A 270 12.55 -15.47 1.92
CA GLY A 270 12.44 -14.30 2.77
C GLY A 270 12.20 -14.63 4.25
N GLU A 271 12.46 -13.62 5.09
CA GLU A 271 12.18 -13.65 6.52
C GLU A 271 10.73 -13.22 6.79
N ALA A 272 10.39 -12.95 8.07
CA ALA A 272 9.06 -12.50 8.47
C ALA A 272 8.57 -11.30 7.65
N ARG A 273 9.42 -10.28 7.50
CA ARG A 273 9.09 -9.02 6.79
C ARG A 273 8.78 -9.28 5.32
N GLU A 274 9.59 -10.06 4.61
CA GLU A 274 9.34 -10.35 3.20
C GLU A 274 8.13 -11.25 3.01
N ARG A 275 7.87 -12.19 3.91
CA ARG A 275 6.65 -13.01 3.83
C ARG A 275 5.40 -12.17 4.03
N ILE A 276 5.39 -11.26 5.01
CA ILE A 276 4.28 -10.31 5.21
C ILE A 276 4.13 -9.42 3.98
N ALA A 277 5.24 -8.89 3.45
CA ALA A 277 5.22 -8.07 2.25
C ALA A 277 4.72 -8.81 1.01
N ALA A 278 5.07 -10.08 0.86
CA ALA A 278 4.61 -10.90 -0.25
C ALA A 278 3.10 -11.19 -0.15
N VAL A 279 2.63 -11.59 1.03
CA VAL A 279 1.20 -11.86 1.27
C VAL A 279 0.36 -10.58 1.15
N GLY A 280 0.84 -9.46 1.71
CA GLY A 280 0.18 -8.16 1.61
C GLY A 280 0.09 -7.68 0.17
N SER A 281 1.20 -7.72 -0.57
CA SER A 281 1.22 -7.34 -1.98
C SER A 281 0.36 -8.26 -2.84
N ALA A 282 0.43 -9.57 -2.64
CA ALA A 282 -0.40 -10.53 -3.38
C ALA A 282 -1.89 -10.34 -3.11
N GLY A 283 -2.27 -10.13 -1.84
CA GLY A 283 -3.65 -9.86 -1.46
C GLY A 283 -4.18 -8.56 -2.04
N PHE A 284 -3.35 -7.52 -2.12
CA PHE A 284 -3.73 -6.24 -2.72
C PHE A 284 -3.82 -6.33 -4.25
N ILE A 285 -2.88 -7.04 -4.91
CA ILE A 285 -2.95 -7.33 -6.35
C ILE A 285 -4.24 -8.09 -6.68
N ALA A 286 -4.58 -9.09 -5.86
CA ALA A 286 -5.83 -9.83 -5.98
C ALA A 286 -7.06 -8.95 -5.80
N ALA A 287 -7.01 -7.99 -4.86
CA ALA A 287 -8.08 -7.03 -4.69
C ALA A 287 -8.24 -6.16 -5.94
N LEU A 288 -7.14 -5.70 -6.56
CA LEU A 288 -7.19 -4.87 -7.77
C LEU A 288 -7.78 -5.58 -9.01
N THR A 289 -7.87 -6.90 -9.03
CA THR A 289 -8.55 -7.60 -10.14
C THR A 289 -10.07 -7.53 -10.06
N VAL A 290 -10.60 -7.29 -8.85
CA VAL A 290 -12.04 -7.28 -8.53
C VAL A 290 -12.55 -5.90 -8.12
N PHE A 291 -11.68 -5.08 -7.53
CA PHE A 291 -11.98 -3.77 -6.98
C PHE A 291 -11.14 -2.70 -7.67
N GLY A 292 -11.77 -1.56 -7.92
CA GLY A 292 -11.11 -0.37 -8.47
C GLY A 292 -11.57 -0.06 -9.88
N ARG A 293 -11.74 1.23 -10.14
CA ARG A 293 -12.10 1.80 -11.43
C ARG A 293 -10.83 2.15 -12.22
N GLU A 294 -10.98 2.51 -13.49
CA GLU A 294 -9.84 2.86 -14.36
C GLU A 294 -9.00 4.04 -13.84
N ASP A 295 -9.60 4.94 -13.06
CA ASP A 295 -8.95 6.06 -12.38
C ASP A 295 -8.23 5.65 -11.07
N ASN A 296 -8.30 4.38 -10.65
CA ASN A 296 -7.69 3.88 -9.42
C ASN A 296 -6.28 3.29 -9.60
N GLY A 297 -5.63 3.50 -10.75
CA GLY A 297 -4.24 3.05 -10.98
C GLY A 297 -3.25 3.51 -9.89
N TYR A 298 -3.50 4.67 -9.26
CA TYR A 298 -2.66 5.18 -8.16
C TYR A 298 -2.70 4.32 -6.89
N TRP A 299 -3.68 3.43 -6.71
CA TRP A 299 -3.69 2.50 -5.58
C TRP A 299 -2.48 1.58 -5.56
N GLY A 300 -1.80 1.40 -6.70
CA GLY A 300 -0.53 0.68 -6.81
C GLY A 300 0.59 1.25 -5.93
N PHE A 301 0.52 2.52 -5.49
CA PHE A 301 1.45 3.07 -4.49
C PHE A 301 1.52 2.21 -3.23
N MET A 302 0.41 1.57 -2.84
CA MET A 302 0.34 0.75 -1.63
C MET A 302 1.19 -0.53 -1.70
N ILE A 303 1.58 -0.98 -2.89
CA ILE A 303 2.36 -2.21 -3.10
C ILE A 303 3.72 -1.98 -3.77
N ALA A 304 3.86 -0.90 -4.55
CA ALA A 304 5.01 -0.66 -5.40
C ALA A 304 6.36 -0.75 -4.67
N PRO A 305 6.53 -0.20 -3.44
CA PRO A 305 7.81 -0.30 -2.74
C PRO A 305 8.21 -1.71 -2.32
N PHE A 306 7.28 -2.67 -2.32
CA PHE A 306 7.46 -3.99 -1.70
C PHE A 306 7.50 -5.13 -2.71
N VAL A 307 6.78 -5.00 -3.84
CA VAL A 307 6.56 -6.09 -4.81
C VAL A 307 7.83 -6.64 -5.43
N LEU A 308 8.93 -5.88 -5.44
CA LEU A 308 10.21 -6.29 -6.03
C LEU A 308 11.28 -6.73 -5.00
N TRP A 309 10.94 -6.83 -3.71
CA TRP A 309 11.90 -7.24 -2.66
C TRP A 309 12.43 -8.67 -2.80
N GLY A 310 11.77 -9.52 -3.60
CA GLY A 310 12.23 -10.87 -3.88
C GLY A 310 13.31 -10.96 -4.94
N VAL A 311 13.49 -9.92 -5.76
CA VAL A 311 14.51 -9.93 -6.83
C VAL A 311 15.92 -10.12 -6.27
N PRO A 312 16.38 -9.37 -5.24
CA PRO A 312 17.70 -9.60 -4.66
C PRO A 312 17.84 -11.00 -4.03
N LEU A 313 16.77 -11.49 -3.38
CA LEU A 313 16.75 -12.84 -2.79
C LEU A 313 16.90 -13.95 -3.84
N MET A 314 16.26 -13.76 -5.00
CA MET A 314 16.34 -14.68 -6.12
C MET A 314 17.74 -14.70 -6.73
N VAL A 315 18.31 -13.53 -7.01
CA VAL A 315 19.69 -13.40 -7.55
C VAL A 315 20.69 -14.08 -6.63
N ARG A 316 20.66 -13.79 -5.32
CA ARG A 316 21.53 -14.45 -4.34
C ARG A 316 21.36 -15.96 -4.35
N SER A 317 20.13 -16.45 -4.35
CA SER A 317 19.83 -17.88 -4.26
C SER A 317 20.28 -18.66 -5.51
N VAL A 318 20.22 -18.04 -6.69
CA VAL A 318 20.73 -18.62 -7.94
C VAL A 318 22.25 -18.59 -7.97
N ALA A 319 22.87 -17.45 -7.64
CA ALA A 319 24.33 -17.33 -7.58
C ALA A 319 24.95 -18.34 -6.61
N ALA A 320 24.36 -18.52 -5.43
CA ALA A 320 24.83 -19.50 -4.45
C ALA A 320 24.78 -20.94 -4.98
N ARG A 321 23.84 -21.29 -5.88
CA ARG A 321 23.75 -22.63 -6.47
C ARG A 321 24.74 -22.84 -7.62
N LEU A 322 25.02 -21.79 -8.39
CA LEU A 322 26.00 -21.84 -9.49
C LEU A 322 27.44 -21.92 -8.98
N LEU A 323 27.69 -21.43 -7.76
CA LEU A 323 29.01 -21.41 -7.12
C LEU A 323 29.28 -22.61 -6.21
N MET A 324 28.31 -23.54 -6.03
CA MET A 324 28.60 -24.80 -5.34
C MET A 324 29.33 -25.76 -6.28
N PRO A 325 30.46 -26.36 -5.87
CA PRO A 325 31.08 -27.42 -6.65
C PRO A 325 30.08 -28.56 -6.81
N THR A 326 29.92 -29.05 -8.04
CA THR A 326 29.17 -30.28 -8.28
C THR A 326 29.73 -31.36 -7.39
N PRO A 327 28.92 -32.04 -6.54
CA PRO A 327 29.44 -33.20 -5.82
C PRO A 327 29.90 -34.19 -6.88
N ASP A 328 31.17 -34.58 -6.79
CA ASP A 328 31.76 -35.61 -7.65
C ASP A 328 30.80 -36.79 -7.71
N ARG A 329 30.31 -37.07 -8.92
CA ARG A 329 29.62 -38.32 -9.20
C ARG A 329 30.68 -39.41 -9.18
N ALA A 330 30.92 -39.97 -8.00
CA ALA A 330 31.56 -41.28 -7.84
C ALA A 330 30.53 -42.39 -8.11
#